data_AF-A0A9R0S732-F1
#
_entry.id   AF-A0A9R0S732-F1
#
_cell.length_a   1.000
_cell.length_b   1.000
_cell.length_c   1.000
_cell.angle_alpha   90.00
_cell.angle_beta   90.00
_cell.angle_gamma   90.00
#
_symmetry.space_group_name_H-M   'P 1'
#
loop_
_entity.id
_entity.type
_entity.pdbx_description
1 polymer ?
#
loop_
_entity_poly.entity_id
_entity_poly.type
_entity_poly.pdbx_seq_one_letter_code
_entity_poly.pdbx_strand_id
1 'polypeptide(L)'
;MSWRPPISPGRLLLVVQFVALCSIPGAFSSRLVTLDTIDIFTTHEWFSRPTVFFRCSGDNQTYLPDVKEANLIYTFKGGESWQPLTELPEKKCKRCGLYEQDMFRNDVFDEWELCSSDFKDGKYTHFKEGQFNATFLCPNCTVSVGTAHIQYL
;
A
#
# COMPACT_ATOMS: atom_id res chain seq x y z
N MET A 1 -19.87 -19.69 -56.43
CA MET A 1 -19.46 -20.89 -55.67
C MET A 1 -18.30 -20.49 -54.77
N SER A 2 -18.54 -20.06 -53.53
CA SER A 2 -17.45 -19.60 -52.65
C SER A 2 -16.85 -20.79 -51.91
N TRP A 3 -15.64 -21.19 -52.27
CA TRP A 3 -14.86 -22.17 -51.52
C TRP A 3 -14.28 -21.53 -50.26
N ARG A 4 -14.69 -22.01 -49.08
CA ARG A 4 -14.00 -21.68 -47.84
C ARG A 4 -12.87 -22.70 -47.64
N PRO A 5 -11.61 -22.28 -47.57
CA PRO A 5 -10.51 -23.20 -47.34
C PRO A 5 -10.63 -23.86 -45.96
N PRO A 6 -10.23 -25.13 -45.81
CA PRO A 6 -10.28 -25.84 -44.53
C PRO A 6 -9.35 -25.17 -43.52
N ILE A 7 -9.88 -24.86 -42.34
CA ILE A 7 -9.13 -24.26 -41.24
C ILE A 7 -8.15 -25.31 -40.72
N SER A 8 -6.85 -25.04 -40.85
CA SER A 8 -5.80 -25.94 -40.35
C SER A 8 -5.90 -26.06 -38.81
N PRO A 9 -5.83 -27.29 -38.25
CA PRO A 9 -5.86 -27.50 -36.80
C PRO A 9 -4.79 -26.71 -36.05
N GLY A 10 -3.61 -26.51 -36.67
CA GLY A 10 -2.52 -25.72 -36.09
C GLY A 10 -2.84 -24.23 -36.00
N ARG A 11 -3.61 -23.67 -36.95
CA ARG A 11 -4.07 -22.27 -36.88
C ARG A 11 -5.12 -22.10 -35.79
N LEU A 12 -6.01 -23.08 -35.61
CA LEU A 12 -7.00 -23.05 -34.53
C LEU A 12 -6.32 -23.13 -33.15
N LEU A 13 -5.32 -24.00 -33.01
CA LEU A 13 -4.54 -24.12 -31.78
C LEU A 13 -3.81 -22.81 -31.43
N LEU A 14 -3.19 -22.16 -32.42
CA LEU A 14 -2.54 -20.86 -32.24
C LEU A 14 -3.52 -19.77 -31.80
N VAL A 15 -4.71 -19.72 -32.40
CA VAL A 15 -5.74 -18.74 -32.02
C VAL A 15 -6.23 -18.98 -30.58
N VAL A 16 -6.48 -20.23 -30.21
CA VAL A 16 -6.87 -20.60 -28.84
C VAL A 16 -5.78 -20.23 -27.83
N GLN A 17 -4.51 -20.46 -28.18
CA GLN A 17 -3.37 -20.12 -27.33
C GLN A 17 -3.19 -18.61 -27.17
N PHE A 18 -3.37 -17.82 -28.24
CA PHE A 18 -3.36 -16.36 -28.18
C PHE A 18 -4.50 -15.81 -27.31
N VAL A 19 -5.72 -16.33 -27.47
CA VAL A 19 -6.87 -15.92 -26.65
C VAL A 19 -6.63 -16.25 -25.17
N ALA A 20 -6.05 -17.42 -24.87
CA ALA A 20 -5.71 -17.79 -23.50
C ALA A 20 -4.69 -16.84 -22.85
N LEU A 21 -3.65 -16.43 -23.60
CA LEU A 21 -2.64 -15.49 -23.11
C LEU A 21 -3.18 -14.07 -22.91
N CYS A 22 -4.10 -13.61 -23.77
CA CYS A 22 -4.78 -12.32 -23.61
C CYS A 22 -5.81 -12.30 -22.47
N SER A 23 -6.22 -13.47 -21.98
CA SER A 23 -7.19 -13.61 -20.88
C SER A 23 -6.54 -13.60 -19.50
N ILE A 24 -5.20 -13.61 -19.42
CA ILE A 24 -4.49 -13.53 -18.15
C ILE A 24 -4.71 -12.12 -17.60
N PRO A 25 -5.40 -11.95 -16.46
CA PRO A 25 -5.48 -10.66 -15.79
C PRO A 25 -4.04 -10.21 -15.53
N GLY A 26 -3.65 -9.06 -16.08
CA GLY A 26 -2.29 -8.55 -15.93
C GLY A 26 -1.90 -8.57 -14.45
N ALA A 27 -0.74 -9.17 -14.13
CA ALA A 27 -0.19 -9.11 -12.78
C ALA A 27 -0.02 -7.63 -12.43
N PHE A 28 -0.88 -7.11 -11.55
CA PHE A 28 -0.74 -5.73 -11.08
C PHE A 28 0.60 -5.62 -10.37
N SER A 29 1.46 -4.72 -10.81
CA SER A 29 2.68 -4.39 -10.08
C SER A 29 2.27 -3.85 -8.71
N SER A 30 2.68 -4.55 -7.64
CA SER A 30 2.56 -4.05 -6.26
C SER A 30 3.83 -3.28 -5.88
N ARG A 31 3.66 -2.26 -5.04
CA ARG A 31 4.71 -1.32 -4.62
C ARG A 31 4.82 -1.39 -3.11
N LEU A 32 6.05 -1.56 -2.61
CA LEU A 32 6.28 -1.71 -1.17
C LEU A 32 6.27 -0.34 -0.48
N VAL A 33 5.55 -0.25 0.63
CA VAL A 33 5.53 0.93 1.50
C VAL A 33 6.31 0.66 2.76
N THR A 34 7.25 1.55 3.08
CA THR A 34 8.05 1.54 4.29
C THR A 34 7.73 2.75 5.17
N LEU A 35 7.97 2.64 6.47
CA LEU A 35 7.92 3.76 7.41
C LEU A 35 9.25 4.52 7.36
N ASP A 36 9.20 5.84 7.18
CA ASP A 36 10.35 6.77 7.25
C ASP A 36 10.51 7.29 8.68
N THR A 37 9.48 7.99 9.15
CA THR A 37 9.47 8.64 10.46
C THR A 37 8.12 8.50 11.12
N ILE A 38 8.11 8.48 12.44
CA ILE A 38 6.88 8.58 13.22
C ILE A 38 7.14 9.35 14.52
N ASP A 39 6.20 10.20 14.86
CA ASP A 39 6.12 10.92 16.14
C ASP A 39 4.69 10.76 16.68
N ILE A 40 4.56 10.27 17.90
CA ILE A 40 3.27 10.09 18.58
C ILE A 40 3.18 11.18 19.63
N PHE A 41 2.20 12.06 19.56
CA PHE A 41 2.07 13.18 20.49
C PHE A 41 1.38 12.79 21.79
N THR A 42 0.39 11.90 21.68
CA THR A 42 -0.47 11.46 22.78
C THR A 42 -0.65 9.95 22.71
N THR A 43 -0.72 9.29 23.86
CA THR A 43 -1.12 7.88 24.00
C THR A 43 -2.49 7.83 24.67
N HIS A 44 -3.33 6.86 24.28
CA HIS A 44 -4.65 6.66 24.88
C HIS A 44 -4.55 5.97 26.24
N GLU A 45 -3.44 5.29 26.52
CA GLU A 45 -3.11 4.80 27.87
C GLU A 45 -2.20 5.75 28.65
N TRP A 46 -2.57 6.01 29.92
CA TRP A 46 -1.80 6.84 30.86
C TRP A 46 -0.78 6.01 31.70
N PHE A 47 -1.02 4.71 31.87
CA PHE A 47 -0.33 3.89 32.87
C PHE A 47 0.65 2.84 32.33
N SER A 48 0.70 2.63 31.02
CA SER A 48 1.58 1.65 30.39
C SER A 48 2.34 2.22 29.19
N ARG A 49 3.29 1.45 28.66
CA ARG A 49 4.00 1.80 27.43
C ARG A 49 3.11 1.45 26.23
N PRO A 50 2.85 2.38 25.30
CA PRO A 50 1.98 2.12 24.17
C PRO A 50 2.56 0.99 23.32
N THR A 51 1.74 -0.02 23.02
CA THR A 51 2.09 -1.00 21.99
C THR A 51 1.44 -0.57 20.70
N VAL A 52 2.24 0.00 19.80
CA VAL A 52 1.75 0.59 18.56
C VAL A 52 1.83 -0.43 17.43
N PHE A 53 0.79 -0.52 16.61
CA PHE A 53 0.82 -1.34 15.40
C PHE A 53 0.15 -0.62 14.23
N PHE A 54 0.63 -0.94 13.03
CA PHE A 54 0.09 -0.51 11.76
C PHE A 54 -0.64 -1.67 11.09
N ARG A 55 -1.76 -1.39 10.43
CA ARG A 55 -2.52 -2.40 9.69
C ARG A 55 -3.18 -1.81 8.47
N CYS A 56 -3.14 -2.53 7.35
CA CYS A 56 -3.96 -2.27 6.19
C CYS A 56 -4.99 -3.38 5.96
N SER A 57 -6.07 -3.03 5.27
CA SER A 57 -7.11 -3.98 4.89
C SER A 57 -6.55 -5.11 4.02
N GLY A 58 -6.78 -6.35 4.45
CA GLY A 58 -6.26 -7.56 3.79
C GLY A 58 -4.87 -7.99 4.24
N ASP A 59 -4.18 -7.17 5.03
CA ASP A 59 -2.83 -7.47 5.53
C ASP A 59 -2.85 -7.86 7.02
N ASN A 60 -1.76 -8.48 7.47
CA ASN A 60 -1.52 -8.74 8.89
C ASN A 60 -1.16 -7.44 9.63
N GLN A 61 -1.29 -7.47 10.96
CA GLN A 61 -0.81 -6.38 11.82
C GLN A 61 0.71 -6.38 11.84
N THR A 62 1.30 -5.19 11.75
CA THR A 62 2.74 -4.98 11.89
C THR A 62 2.97 -4.17 13.15
N TYR A 63 3.61 -4.78 14.16
CA TYR A 63 3.96 -4.09 15.40
C TYR A 63 5.18 -3.18 15.17
N LEU A 64 5.19 -2.02 15.82
CA LEU A 64 6.27 -1.05 15.78
C LEU A 64 7.01 -1.09 17.13
N PRO A 65 7.84 -2.12 17.39
CA PRO A 65 8.40 -2.37 18.73
C PRO A 65 9.36 -1.28 19.20
N ASP A 66 9.86 -0.44 18.29
CA ASP A 66 10.82 0.62 18.59
C ASP A 66 10.14 1.92 19.04
N VAL A 67 8.85 2.10 18.74
CA VAL A 67 8.06 3.28 19.09
C VAL A 67 7.50 3.10 20.50
N LYS A 68 8.08 3.79 21.49
CA LYS A 68 7.82 3.53 22.92
C LYS A 68 7.46 4.78 23.73
N GLU A 69 7.77 5.96 23.22
CA GLU A 69 7.65 7.22 23.93
C GLU A 69 6.94 8.25 23.06
N ALA A 70 6.08 9.05 23.70
CA ALA A 70 5.42 10.16 23.04
C ALA A 70 6.36 11.37 22.91
N ASN A 71 6.14 12.21 21.90
CA ASN A 71 6.90 13.42 21.59
C ASN A 71 8.37 13.14 21.26
N LEU A 72 8.63 11.99 20.64
CA LEU A 72 9.93 11.60 20.13
C LEU A 72 9.80 11.16 18.67
N ILE A 73 10.63 11.76 17.82
CA ILE A 73 10.69 11.41 16.40
C ILE A 73 11.57 10.18 16.24
N TYR A 74 10.96 9.06 15.86
CA TYR A 74 11.66 7.86 15.43
C TYR A 74 11.91 7.95 13.92
N THR A 75 13.10 7.52 13.48
CA THR A 75 13.50 7.47 12.06
C THR A 75 14.00 6.07 11.72
N PHE A 76 13.52 5.54 10.61
CA PHE A 76 13.79 4.18 10.15
C PHE A 76 14.50 4.19 8.80
N LYS A 77 15.16 3.08 8.46
CA LYS A 77 15.91 2.95 7.20
C LYS A 77 15.33 1.90 6.25
N GLY A 78 14.22 1.27 6.61
CA GLY A 78 13.59 0.19 5.83
C GLY A 78 14.29 -1.16 5.97
N GLY A 79 15.30 -1.26 6.84
CA GLY A 79 16.06 -2.48 7.10
C GLY A 79 15.55 -3.27 8.33
N GLU A 80 14.50 -2.78 8.98
CA GLU A 80 13.92 -3.42 10.15
C GLU A 80 13.16 -4.68 9.71
N SER A 81 13.22 -5.74 10.53
CA SER A 81 12.67 -7.06 10.17
C SER A 81 11.15 -7.09 9.98
N TRP A 82 10.45 -6.07 10.48
CA TRP A 82 9.01 -5.90 10.37
C TRP A 82 8.60 -5.02 9.18
N GLN A 83 9.55 -4.48 8.41
CA GLN A 83 9.26 -3.78 7.16
C GLN A 83 9.27 -4.75 5.96
N PRO A 84 8.52 -4.47 4.89
CA PRO A 84 7.65 -3.31 4.64
C PRO A 84 6.34 -3.36 5.43
N LEU A 85 5.69 -2.21 5.59
CA LEU A 85 4.40 -2.11 6.30
C LEU A 85 3.23 -2.69 5.50
N THR A 86 3.25 -2.53 4.18
CA THR A 86 2.20 -3.02 3.28
C THR A 86 2.69 -3.02 1.83
N GLU A 87 1.97 -3.72 0.97
CA GLU A 87 2.06 -3.59 -0.48
C GLU A 87 0.86 -2.79 -1.02
N LEU A 88 1.14 -1.73 -1.78
CA LEU A 88 0.13 -0.95 -2.47
C LEU A 88 0.01 -1.37 -3.95
N PRO A 89 -1.18 -1.76 -4.42
CA PRO A 89 -1.46 -1.85 -5.84
C PRO A 89 -1.37 -0.49 -6.56
N GLU A 90 -0.89 -0.48 -7.80
CA GLU A 90 -0.62 0.75 -8.57
C GLU A 90 -1.79 1.74 -8.69
N LYS A 91 -3.04 1.24 -8.86
CA LYS A 91 -4.23 2.06 -9.10
C LYS A 91 -5.30 1.96 -8.00
N LYS A 92 -4.95 1.44 -6.83
CA LYS A 92 -5.92 1.25 -5.75
C LYS A 92 -5.34 1.76 -4.44
N CYS A 93 -6.23 2.25 -3.59
CA CYS A 93 -5.93 2.60 -2.22
C CYS A 93 -6.19 1.39 -1.32
N LYS A 94 -5.50 1.35 -0.19
CA LYS A 94 -5.85 0.46 0.92
C LYS A 94 -6.30 1.31 2.10
N ARG A 95 -7.40 0.91 2.76
CA ARG A 95 -7.74 1.48 4.06
C ARG A 95 -6.77 0.93 5.10
N CYS A 96 -5.99 1.82 5.69
CA CYS A 96 -4.96 1.52 6.67
C CYS A 96 -5.19 2.33 7.95
N GLY A 97 -4.53 1.94 9.03
CA GLY A 97 -4.63 2.63 10.29
C GLY A 97 -3.43 2.40 11.19
N LEU A 98 -3.30 3.32 12.14
CA LEU A 98 -2.37 3.22 13.26
C LEU A 98 -3.20 3.02 14.53
N TYR A 99 -2.79 2.05 15.34
CA TYR A 99 -3.54 1.59 16.48
C TYR A 99 -2.64 1.49 17.70
N GLU A 100 -3.25 1.63 18.86
CA GLU A 100 -2.66 1.37 20.16
C GLU A 100 -3.32 0.13 20.75
N GLN A 101 -2.51 -0.85 21.13
CA GLN A 101 -3.00 -2.03 21.81
C GLN A 101 -3.03 -1.77 23.33
N ASP A 102 -4.23 -1.80 23.90
CA ASP A 102 -4.47 -1.81 25.36
C ASP A 102 -4.70 -3.25 25.84
N MET A 103 -4.61 -3.46 27.15
CA MET A 103 -5.02 -4.68 27.85
C MET A 103 -6.45 -5.13 27.52
N PHE A 104 -7.39 -4.19 27.32
CA PHE A 104 -8.82 -4.53 27.16
C PHE A 104 -9.42 -4.20 25.79
N ARG A 105 -8.88 -3.22 25.05
CA ARG A 105 -9.38 -2.82 23.73
C ARG A 105 -8.30 -2.13 22.91
N ASN A 106 -8.28 -2.35 21.60
CA ASN A 106 -7.37 -1.56 20.78
C ASN A 106 -7.99 -0.18 20.51
N ASP A 107 -7.29 0.87 20.91
CA ASP A 107 -7.64 2.24 20.56
C ASP A 107 -7.09 2.57 19.17
N VAL A 108 -7.78 3.48 18.47
CA VAL A 108 -7.46 3.85 17.09
C VAL A 108 -6.90 5.26 17.10
N PHE A 109 -5.64 5.44 16.67
CA PHE A 109 -5.10 6.78 16.45
C PHE A 109 -5.76 7.44 15.24
N ASP A 110 -5.74 6.74 14.10
CA ASP A 110 -6.52 7.11 12.92
C ASP A 110 -6.64 5.94 11.93
N GLU A 111 -7.65 6.01 11.08
CA GLU A 111 -7.79 5.17 9.88
C GLU A 111 -8.00 6.05 8.65
N TRP A 112 -7.25 5.80 7.58
CA TRP A 112 -7.31 6.58 6.35
C TRP A 112 -7.13 5.69 5.11
N GLU A 113 -7.40 6.26 3.93
CA GLU A 113 -7.07 5.62 2.66
C GLU A 113 -5.64 5.99 2.27
N LEU A 114 -4.77 4.98 2.20
CA LEU A 114 -3.41 5.12 1.71
C LEU A 114 -3.39 4.76 0.22
N CYS A 115 -3.17 5.76 -0.63
CA CYS A 115 -3.15 5.60 -2.08
C CYS A 115 -1.73 5.78 -2.64
N SER A 116 -1.37 4.98 -3.65
CA SER A 116 -0.11 5.17 -4.38
C SER A 116 0.03 6.59 -4.95
N SER A 117 -1.07 7.22 -5.35
CA SER A 117 -1.11 8.58 -5.91
C SER A 117 -0.72 9.69 -4.94
N ASP A 118 -0.77 9.43 -3.63
CA ASP A 118 -0.52 10.46 -2.61
C ASP A 118 0.98 10.65 -2.35
N PHE A 119 1.80 9.71 -2.83
CA PHE A 119 3.25 9.77 -2.72
C PHE A 119 3.82 10.75 -3.76
N LYS A 120 4.31 11.89 -3.27
CA LYS A 120 5.02 12.89 -4.06
C LYS A 120 6.51 12.59 -3.95
N ASP A 121 7.17 12.39 -5.09
CA ASP A 121 8.58 11.98 -5.15
C ASP A 121 8.88 10.74 -4.27
N GLY A 122 7.92 9.82 -4.20
CA GLY A 122 8.01 8.60 -3.40
C GLY A 122 7.83 8.79 -1.89
N LYS A 123 7.36 9.95 -1.43
CA LYS A 123 7.15 10.26 -0.01
C LYS A 123 5.71 10.72 0.26
N TYR A 124 5.12 10.24 1.35
CA TYR A 124 3.78 10.64 1.81
C TYR A 124 3.78 10.85 3.31
N THR A 125 3.30 12.01 3.77
CA THR A 125 3.17 12.33 5.20
C THR A 125 1.69 12.35 5.57
N HIS A 126 1.35 11.58 6.61
CA HIS A 126 0.03 11.55 7.21
C HIS A 126 0.10 12.18 8.61
N PHE A 127 -0.81 13.11 8.87
CA PHE A 127 -0.86 13.85 10.12
C PHE A 127 -2.26 13.77 10.71
N LYS A 128 -2.33 13.39 11.98
CA LYS A 128 -3.54 13.43 12.78
C LYS A 128 -3.34 14.38 13.95
N GLU A 129 -4.11 15.46 13.96
CA GLU A 129 -4.01 16.52 14.98
C GLU A 129 -4.11 15.94 16.39
N GLY A 130 -3.13 16.31 17.23
CA GLY A 130 -3.05 15.88 18.64
C GLY A 130 -2.69 14.42 18.86
N GLN A 131 -2.54 13.61 17.79
CA GLN A 131 -2.31 12.17 17.90
C GLN A 131 -0.93 11.77 17.38
N PHE A 132 -0.63 11.98 16.10
CA PHE A 132 0.66 11.58 15.52
C PHE A 132 0.98 12.29 14.20
N ASN A 133 2.24 12.20 13.81
CA ASN A 133 2.74 12.53 12.49
C ASN A 133 3.61 11.37 11.98
N ALA A 134 3.26 10.79 10.84
CA ALA A 134 4.00 9.69 10.25
C ALA A 134 4.34 9.99 8.80
N THR A 135 5.55 9.64 8.39
CA THR A 135 5.95 9.71 6.99
C THR A 135 6.29 8.33 6.47
N PHE A 136 5.80 8.05 5.27
CA PHE A 136 5.94 6.78 4.57
C PHE A 136 6.74 6.99 3.29
N LEU A 137 7.52 5.98 2.91
CA LEU A 137 8.23 5.94 1.63
C LEU A 137 7.62 4.86 0.75
N CYS A 138 7.55 5.17 -0.53
CA CYS A 138 7.30 4.22 -1.59
C CYS A 138 8.00 4.75 -2.85
N PRO A 139 9.28 4.40 -3.07
CA PRO A 139 10.07 4.92 -4.20
C PRO A 139 9.42 4.67 -5.56
N ASN A 140 8.68 3.57 -5.67
CA ASN A 140 7.98 3.19 -6.90
C ASN A 140 6.55 3.75 -6.98
N CYS A 141 6.07 4.50 -5.98
CA CYS A 141 4.71 5.04 -5.97
C CYS A 141 4.54 6.34 -6.76
N THR A 142 5.62 6.92 -7.28
CA THR A 142 5.59 8.20 -8.01
C THR A 142 4.44 8.29 -8.99
N VAL A 143 3.72 9.41 -8.93
CA VAL A 143 2.68 9.78 -9.90
C VAL A 143 3.29 9.68 -11.29
N SER A 144 2.91 8.66 -12.05
CA SER A 144 3.07 8.75 -13.49
C SER A 144 2.22 9.93 -13.92
N VAL A 145 2.85 11.02 -14.38
CA VAL A 145 2.15 12.07 -15.11
C VAL A 145 1.36 11.34 -16.18
N GLY A 146 0.05 11.28 -16.00
CA GLY A 146 -0.81 10.52 -16.88
C GLY A 146 -0.56 11.02 -18.29
N THR A 147 -0.08 10.14 -19.17
CA THR A 147 -0.36 10.30 -20.58
C THR A 147 -1.87 10.32 -20.66
N ALA A 148 -2.44 11.52 -20.74
CA ALA A 148 -3.80 11.72 -21.14
C ALA A 148 -3.93 11.00 -22.48
N HIS A 149 -4.53 9.81 -22.46
CA HIS A 149 -5.09 9.23 -23.66
C HIS A 149 -6.25 10.14 -24.03
N ILE A 150 -5.92 11.20 -24.77
CA ILE A 150 -6.88 11.92 -25.58
C ILE A 150 -7.34 10.92 -26.62
N GLN A 151 -8.45 10.24 -26.35
CA GLN A 151 -9.21 9.58 -27.39
C GLN A 151 -9.98 10.68 -28.12
N TYR A 152 -9.34 11.30 -29.11
CA TYR A 152 -10.06 12.08 -30.11
C TYR A 152 -11.01 11.14 -30.85
N LEU A 153 -12.25 11.63 -30.98
CA LEU A 153 -13.34 11.31 -31.92
C LEU A 153 -13.11 10.13 -32.88
#